data_AF-A0A091CCG3-F1
#
_entry.id   AF-A0A091CCG3-F1
#
_cell.length_a   1.000
_cell.length_b   1.000
_cell.length_c   1.000
_cell.angle_alpha   90.00
_cell.angle_beta   90.00
_cell.angle_gamma   90.00
#
_symmetry.space_group_name_H-M   'P 1'
#
loop_
_entity.id
_entity.type
_entity.pdbx_description
1 polymer ?
#
loop_
_entity_poly.entity_id
_entity_poly.type
_entity_poly.pdbx_seq_one_letter_code
_entity_poly.pdbx_strand_id
1 'polypeptide(L)'
;MRTKVWALLIFFLIAGMVLSLTIGANSLSIEEIGTIIIGRGSPTQQLLVFHFRFPRTLIAILAGTGLAISGYLFQAVTHNDLAEPGILGINAGAGLTVLLYLGFFYNRILQ
;
A
#
# COMPACT_ATOMS: atom_id res chain seq x y z
N MET A 1 -27.57 -6.98 -8.25
CA MET A 1 -26.25 -7.52 -8.65
C MET A 1 -25.10 -6.61 -8.22
N ARG A 2 -25.13 -5.30 -8.53
CA ARG A 2 -24.08 -4.32 -8.16
C ARG A 2 -23.78 -4.26 -6.65
N THR A 3 -24.78 -4.25 -5.78
CA THR A 3 -24.57 -4.19 -4.31
C THR A 3 -23.79 -5.40 -3.77
N LYS A 4 -23.99 -6.59 -4.35
CA LYS A 4 -23.27 -7.80 -3.95
C LYS A 4 -21.78 -7.73 -4.34
N VAL A 5 -21.47 -7.12 -5.49
CA VAL A 5 -20.08 -6.91 -5.93
C VAL A 5 -19.37 -5.94 -4.99
N TRP A 6 -20.00 -4.82 -4.63
CA TRP A 6 -19.42 -3.87 -3.67
C TRP A 6 -19.17 -4.51 -2.30
N ALA A 7 -20.13 -5.27 -1.79
CA ALA A 7 -19.97 -6.00 -0.54
C ALA A 7 -18.78 -6.98 -0.59
N LEU A 8 -18.62 -7.69 -1.72
CA LEU A 8 -17.52 -8.62 -1.92
C LEU A 8 -16.16 -7.92 -2.03
N LEU A 9 -16.07 -6.78 -2.72
CA LEU A 9 -14.83 -5.99 -2.81
C LEU A 9 -14.43 -5.42 -1.44
N ILE A 10 -15.39 -4.90 -0.68
CA ILE A 10 -15.15 -4.41 0.68
C ILE A 10 -14.69 -5.56 1.59
N PHE A 11 -15.31 -6.74 1.46
CA PHE A 11 -14.88 -7.92 2.19
C PHE A 11 -13.41 -8.28 1.90
N PHE A 12 -13.01 -8.34 0.62
CA PHE A 12 -11.63 -8.62 0.25
C PHE A 12 -10.65 -7.54 0.71
N LEU A 13 -11.04 -6.26 0.66
CA LEU A 13 -10.23 -5.16 1.17
C LEU A 13 -9.98 -5.32 2.67
N ILE A 14 -11.02 -5.55 3.47
CA ILE A 14 -10.91 -5.74 4.92
C ILE A 14 -10.09 -7.00 5.23
N ALA A 15 -10.35 -8.11 4.55
CA ALA A 15 -9.58 -9.34 4.72
C ALA A 15 -8.09 -9.11 4.42
N GLY A 16 -7.77 -8.41 3.33
CA GLY A 16 -6.41 -8.03 2.98
C GLY A 16 -5.73 -7.15 4.04
N MET A 17 -6.46 -6.20 4.63
CA MET A 17 -5.96 -5.37 5.72
C MET A 17 -5.62 -6.21 6.96
N VAL A 18 -6.53 -7.11 7.37
CA VAL A 18 -6.30 -8.01 8.51
C VAL A 18 -5.09 -8.89 8.25
N LEU A 19 -5.00 -9.52 7.07
CA LEU A 19 -3.87 -10.37 6.69
C LEU A 19 -2.54 -9.58 6.65
N SER A 20 -2.56 -8.35 6.15
CA SER A 20 -1.38 -7.48 6.13
C SER A 20 -0.90 -7.12 7.53
N LEU A 21 -1.77 -7.10 8.54
CA LEU A 21 -1.43 -6.80 9.91
C LEU A 21 -1.02 -8.06 10.71
N THR A 22 -1.52 -9.25 10.35
CA THR A 22 -1.19 -10.52 11.03
C THR A 22 0.10 -11.15 10.50
N ILE A 23 0.30 -11.13 9.18
CA ILE A 23 1.43 -11.80 8.52
C ILE A 23 2.69 -10.94 8.60
N GLY A 24 3.79 -11.55 9.07
CA GLY A 24 5.12 -10.94 9.08
C GLY A 24 6.12 -11.78 9.87
N ALA A 25 7.34 -11.26 10.05
CA ALA A 25 8.43 -11.98 10.71
C ALA A 25 8.06 -12.52 12.11
N ASN A 26 7.24 -11.78 12.85
CA ASN A 26 6.58 -12.25 14.08
C ASN A 26 5.09 -12.40 13.78
N SER A 27 4.59 -13.62 13.61
CA SER A 27 3.17 -13.83 13.36
C SER A 27 2.36 -13.43 14.58
N LEU A 28 1.35 -12.58 14.38
CA LEU A 28 0.43 -12.15 15.43
C LEU A 28 -0.95 -12.69 15.11
N SER A 29 -1.60 -13.30 16.09
CA SER A 29 -3.00 -13.71 16.00
C SER A 29 -3.93 -12.50 15.90
N ILE A 30 -5.15 -12.72 15.38
CA ILE A 30 -6.18 -11.66 15.32
C ILE A 30 -6.48 -11.11 16.72
N GLU A 31 -6.49 -11.97 17.74
CA GLU A 31 -6.76 -11.57 19.13
C GLU A 31 -5.66 -10.65 19.68
N GLU A 32 -4.40 -10.96 19.40
CA GLU A 32 -3.27 -10.12 19.78
C GLU A 32 -3.32 -8.76 19.11
N ILE A 33 -3.73 -8.68 17.84
CA ILE A 33 -3.89 -7.38 17.17
C ILE A 33 -4.96 -6.55 17.89
N GLY A 34 -6.08 -7.16 18.28
CA GLY A 34 -7.12 -6.48 19.06
C GLY A 34 -6.59 -5.91 20.37
N THR A 35 -5.80 -6.69 21.12
CA THR A 35 -5.21 -6.23 22.39
C THR A 35 -4.13 -5.16 22.20
N ILE A 36 -3.33 -5.25 21.13
CA ILE A 36 -2.32 -4.25 20.76
C ILE A 36 -2.99 -2.92 20.40
N ILE A 37 -4.09 -2.93 19.63
CA ILE A 37 -4.82 -1.72 19.24
C ILE A 37 -5.40 -1.00 20.46
N ILE A 38 -5.85 -1.74 21.47
CA ILE A 38 -6.37 -1.20 22.74
C ILE A 38 -5.23 -0.77 23.70
N GLY A 39 -3.97 -0.88 23.28
CA GLY A 39 -2.80 -0.43 24.05
C GLY A 39 -2.32 -1.43 25.11
N ARG A 40 -2.78 -2.68 25.07
CA ARG A 40 -2.39 -3.75 26.02
C ARG A 40 -1.29 -4.67 25.49
N GLY A 41 -0.78 -4.43 24.28
CA GLY A 41 0.36 -5.16 23.72
C GLY A 41 1.70 -4.74 24.34
N SER A 42 2.74 -5.57 24.18
CA SER A 42 4.09 -5.20 24.59
C SER A 42 4.62 -3.99 23.79
N PRO A 43 5.60 -3.22 24.32
CA PRO A 43 6.17 -2.08 23.60
C PRO A 43 6.70 -2.44 22.21
N THR A 44 7.31 -3.62 22.07
CA THR A 44 7.81 -4.13 20.79
C THR A 44 6.68 -4.46 19.82
N GLN A 45 5.59 -5.06 20.30
CA GLN A 45 4.42 -5.36 19.47
C GLN A 45 3.70 -4.09 19.00
N GLN A 46 3.57 -3.09 19.88
CA GLN A 46 2.99 -1.79 19.54
C GLN A 46 3.83 -1.09 18.46
N LEU A 47 5.16 -1.04 18.64
CA LEU A 47 6.07 -0.49 17.64
C LEU A 47 5.92 -1.22 16.29
N LEU A 48 5.91 -2.55 16.30
CA LEU A 48 5.77 -3.35 15.09
C LEU A 48 4.46 -3.06 14.35
N VAL A 49 3.33 -3.04 15.07
CA VAL A 49 2.01 -2.81 14.46
C VAL A 49 1.87 -1.37 13.98
N PHE A 50 2.12 -0.38 14.83
CA PHE A 50 1.82 1.02 14.54
C PHE A 50 2.89 1.73 13.69
N HIS A 51 4.17 1.37 13.82
CA HIS A 51 5.25 2.05 13.09
C HIS A 51 5.73 1.31 11.84
N PHE A 52 5.49 0.00 11.73
CA PHE A 52 5.93 -0.77 10.56
C PHE A 52 4.76 -1.31 9.72
N ARG A 53 3.84 -2.06 10.34
CA ARG A 53 2.77 -2.75 9.58
C ARG A 53 1.69 -1.80 9.11
N PHE A 54 1.13 -1.01 10.03
CA PHE A 54 0.04 -0.09 9.73
C PHE A 54 0.41 0.94 8.65
N PRO A 55 1.58 1.62 8.70
CA PRO A 55 1.97 2.56 7.65
C PRO A 55 2.15 1.85 6.30
N ARG A 56 2.71 0.63 6.28
CA ARG A 56 2.84 -0.17 5.06
C ARG A 56 1.49 -0.54 4.46
N THR A 57 0.54 -1.01 5.27
CA THR A 57 -0.83 -1.33 4.82
C THR A 57 -1.50 -0.09 4.24
N LEU A 58 -1.36 1.06 4.91
CA LEU A 58 -1.91 2.32 4.43
C LEU A 58 -1.31 2.73 3.08
N ILE A 59 0.01 2.68 2.93
CA ILE A 59 0.68 2.99 1.65
C ILE A 59 0.22 2.03 0.55
N ALA A 60 0.06 0.73 0.83
CA ALA A 60 -0.41 -0.24 -0.15
C ALA A 60 -1.84 0.08 -0.65
N ILE A 61 -2.74 0.47 0.25
CA ILE A 61 -4.11 0.88 -0.10
C ILE A 61 -4.09 2.16 -0.94
N LEU A 62 -3.34 3.17 -0.51
CA LEU A 62 -3.27 4.47 -1.19
C LEU A 62 -2.64 4.33 -2.58
N ALA A 63 -1.52 3.59 -2.69
CA ALA A 63 -0.85 3.33 -3.96
C ALA A 63 -1.75 2.50 -4.89
N GLY A 64 -2.38 1.44 -4.40
CA GLY A 64 -3.30 0.62 -5.19
C GLY A 64 -4.51 1.42 -5.70
N THR A 65 -5.07 2.28 -4.85
CA THR A 65 -6.16 3.19 -5.23
C THR A 65 -5.71 4.19 -6.30
N GLY A 66 -4.53 4.80 -6.12
CA GLY A 66 -3.96 5.71 -7.10
C GLY A 66 -3.72 5.05 -8.46
N LEU A 67 -3.18 3.82 -8.47
CA LEU A 67 -2.99 3.04 -9.69
C LEU A 67 -4.32 2.70 -10.37
N ALA A 68 -5.33 2.27 -9.60
CA ALA A 68 -6.65 1.95 -10.14
C ALA A 68 -7.35 3.17 -10.76
N ILE A 69 -7.32 4.32 -10.07
CA ILE A 69 -7.89 5.58 -10.57
C ILE A 69 -7.14 6.05 -11.82
N SER A 70 -5.81 6.02 -11.79
CA SER A 70 -4.98 6.44 -12.93
C SER A 70 -5.25 5.57 -14.15
N GLY A 71 -5.34 4.24 -13.99
CA GLY A 71 -5.71 3.30 -15.04
C GLY A 71 -7.08 3.61 -15.65
N TYR A 72 -8.11 3.75 -14.80
CA TYR A 72 -9.47 4.06 -15.25
C TYR A 72 -9.54 5.39 -16.02
N LEU A 73 -8.90 6.45 -15.50
CA LEU A 73 -8.86 7.75 -16.19
C LEU A 73 -8.16 7.66 -17.54
N PHE A 74 -7.07 6.90 -17.62
CA PHE A 74 -6.32 6.76 -18.86
C PHE A 74 -7.10 5.98 -19.91
N GLN A 75 -7.74 4.87 -19.52
CA GLN A 75 -8.65 4.11 -20.38
C GLN A 75 -9.81 5.00 -20.87
N ALA A 76 -10.39 5.82 -19.99
CA ALA A 76 -11.49 6.72 -20.34
C ALA A 76 -11.08 7.83 -21.33
N VAL A 77 -9.92 8.45 -21.15
CA VAL A 77 -9.43 9.52 -22.06
C VAL A 77 -9.05 8.95 -23.42
N THR A 78 -8.35 7.82 -23.42
CA THR A 78 -7.87 7.18 -24.66
C THR A 78 -8.94 6.39 -25.39
N HIS A 79 -10.08 6.14 -24.73
CA HIS A 79 -11.13 5.24 -25.22
C HIS A 79 -10.57 3.87 -25.62
N ASN A 80 -9.60 3.38 -24.83
CA ASN A 80 -8.91 2.12 -25.06
C ASN A 80 -8.73 1.39 -23.74
N ASP A 81 -9.46 0.28 -23.58
CA ASP A 81 -9.44 -0.54 -22.37
C ASP A 81 -8.07 -1.19 -22.10
N LEU A 82 -7.18 -1.24 -23.09
CA LEU A 82 -5.80 -1.71 -22.95
C LEU A 82 -4.81 -0.61 -22.55
N ALA A 83 -5.24 0.65 -22.54
CA ALA A 83 -4.35 1.75 -22.21
C ALA A 83 -4.05 1.78 -20.71
N GLU A 84 -2.78 1.94 -20.36
CA GLU A 84 -2.35 2.17 -19.00
C GLU A 84 -1.38 3.36 -18.91
N PRO A 85 -1.35 4.08 -17.77
CA PRO A 85 -0.47 5.24 -17.57
C PRO A 85 1.02 4.93 -17.75
N GLY A 86 1.43 3.67 -17.53
CA GLY A 86 2.82 3.22 -17.64
C GLY A 86 3.41 3.40 -19.04
N ILE A 87 2.58 3.32 -20.09
CA ILE A 87 3.01 3.43 -21.49
C ILE A 87 3.58 4.83 -21.80
N LEU A 88 3.17 5.87 -21.08
CA LEU A 88 3.70 7.23 -21.23
C LEU A 88 5.09 7.43 -20.63
N GLY A 89 5.68 6.41 -19.99
CA GLY A 89 7.01 6.50 -19.38
C GLY A 89 7.02 7.20 -18.03
N ILE A 90 5.87 7.46 -17.40
CA ILE A 90 5.76 8.10 -16.08
C ILE A 90 6.53 7.28 -15.01
N ASN A 91 6.39 5.96 -15.03
CA ASN A 91 7.10 5.05 -14.12
C ASN A 91 8.63 5.09 -14.35
N ALA A 92 9.06 5.15 -15.61
CA ALA A 92 10.48 5.24 -15.97
C ALA A 92 11.09 6.58 -15.52
N GLY A 93 10.37 7.69 -15.70
CA GLY A 93 10.77 9.01 -15.21
C GLY A 93 10.90 9.06 -13.70
N ALA A 94 9.89 8.56 -12.96
CA ALA A 94 9.95 8.48 -11.50
C ALA A 94 11.14 7.61 -11.01
N GLY A 95 11.36 6.46 -11.65
CA GLY A 95 12.50 5.59 -11.34
C GLY A 95 13.85 6.28 -11.58
N LEU A 96 14.00 6.97 -12.72
CA LEU A 96 15.21 7.75 -13.03
C LEU A 96 15.47 8.81 -11.96
N THR A 97 14.46 9.56 -11.53
CA THR A 97 14.61 10.57 -10.47
C THR A 97 15.07 9.94 -9.15
N VAL A 98 14.50 8.81 -8.75
CA VAL A 98 14.94 8.08 -7.55
C VAL A 98 16.40 7.65 -7.66
N LEU A 99 16.80 7.10 -8.82
CA LEU A 99 18.18 6.71 -9.09
C LEU A 99 19.16 7.89 -9.02
N LEU A 100 18.81 9.02 -9.63
CA LEU A 100 19.64 10.23 -9.58
C LEU A 100 19.77 10.76 -8.15
N TYR A 101 18.68 10.76 -7.38
CA TYR A 101 18.71 11.16 -5.98
C TYR A 101 19.63 10.26 -5.14
N LEU A 102 19.45 8.93 -5.26
CA LEU A 102 20.26 7.96 -4.53
C LEU A 102 21.74 8.00 -4.94
N GLY A 103 22.01 8.14 -6.24
CA GLY A 103 23.38 8.13 -6.76
C GLY A 103 24.18 9.39 -6.42
N PHE A 104 23.55 10.57 -6.47
CA PHE A 104 24.28 11.85 -6.37
C PHE A 104 24.05 12.61 -5.06
N PHE A 105 22.88 12.45 -4.41
CA PHE A 105 22.48 13.28 -3.27
C PHE A 105 22.43 12.53 -1.94
N TYR A 106 22.00 11.27 -1.94
CA TYR A 106 21.85 10.48 -0.69
C TYR A 106 23.14 10.44 0.14
N ASN A 107 24.28 10.21 -0.51
CA ASN A 107 25.57 10.11 0.19
C ASN A 107 26.07 11.45 0.78
N ARG A 108 25.50 12.59 0.37
CA ARG A 108 25.85 13.92 0.90
C ARG A 108 25.10 14.31 2.17
N ILE A 109 24.03 13.59 2.52
CA ILE A 109 23.17 13.90 3.68
C ILE A 109 23.64 13.16 4.94
N LEU A 110 24.44 12.10 4.78
CA LEU A 110 24.93 11.23 5.86
C LEU A 110 26.39 11.50 6.28
N GLN A 111 27.00 12.57 5.78
CA GLN A 111 28.29 13.13 6.24
C GLN A 111 28.04 14.43 6.99
#